data_AF-A0A1Z4JCW3-F1
#
_entry.id   AF-A0A1Z4JCW3-F1
#
_cell.length_a   1.000
_cell.length_b   1.000
_cell.length_c   1.000
_cell.angle_alpha   90.00
_cell.angle_beta   90.00
_cell.angle_gamma   90.00
#
_symmetry.space_group_name_H-M   'P 1'
#
loop_
_entity.id
_entity.type
_entity.pdbx_description
1 polymer ?
#
loop_
_entity_poly.entity_id
_entity_poly.type
_entity_poly.pdbx_seq_one_letter_code
_entity_poly.pdbx_strand_id
1 'polypeptide(L)'
;MSRLALPSPLAISTLTMFEEKYHGWLIEILTDAEGYIFNCWLPGCRLAVSDRQNYPTLFSARTAAKRRADRESVKWALQHCYQTYRQGNLNSEEFQTLEELINQTLLPNLEANLEQRV
;
A
#
# COMPACT_ATOMS: atom_id res chain seq x y z
N MET A 1 -59.30 1.50 -7.01
CA MET A 1 -58.33 2.32 -6.25
C MET A 1 -56.99 1.58 -6.26
N SER A 2 -56.17 1.80 -7.27
CA SER A 2 -54.88 1.10 -7.44
C SER A 2 -53.76 2.05 -7.06
N ARG A 3 -53.05 1.77 -5.97
CA ARG A 3 -51.84 2.50 -5.58
C ARG A 3 -50.69 2.02 -6.46
N LEU A 4 -50.23 2.89 -7.35
CA LEU A 4 -48.97 2.69 -8.07
C LEU A 4 -47.84 2.76 -7.05
N ALA A 5 -47.14 1.63 -6.87
CA ALA A 5 -45.90 1.60 -6.13
C ALA A 5 -44.85 2.39 -6.91
N LEU A 6 -44.31 3.44 -6.28
CA LEU A 6 -43.13 4.15 -6.76
C LEU A 6 -41.93 3.19 -6.70
N PRO A 7 -41.12 3.05 -7.75
CA PRO A 7 -39.87 2.32 -7.65
C PRO A 7 -38.93 3.09 -6.73
N SER A 8 -38.46 2.41 -5.67
CA SER A 8 -37.40 2.91 -4.80
C SER A 8 -36.19 3.34 -5.64
N PRO A 9 -35.61 4.53 -5.43
CA PRO A 9 -34.39 4.91 -6.12
C PRO A 9 -33.28 3.99 -5.63
N LEU A 10 -32.79 3.15 -6.53
CA LEU A 10 -31.51 2.47 -6.41
C LEU A 10 -30.49 3.54 -6.02
N ALA A 11 -29.98 3.45 -4.79
CA ALA A 11 -28.85 4.23 -4.35
C ALA A 11 -27.68 3.87 -5.29
N ILE A 12 -27.43 4.73 -6.26
CA ILE A 12 -26.18 4.71 -7.00
C ILE A 12 -25.14 5.03 -5.93
N SER A 13 -24.48 4.01 -5.38
CA SER A 13 -23.28 4.18 -4.57
C SER A 13 -22.23 4.81 -5.48
N THR A 14 -22.22 6.13 -5.55
CA THR A 14 -21.13 6.90 -6.13
C THR A 14 -19.91 6.63 -5.26
N LEU A 15 -19.07 5.70 -5.72
CA LEU A 15 -17.72 5.52 -5.20
C LEU A 15 -17.00 6.86 -5.32
N THR A 16 -16.72 7.49 -4.19
CA THR A 16 -15.98 8.75 -4.17
C THR A 16 -14.50 8.40 -4.15
N MET A 17 -13.78 8.85 -5.17
CA MET A 17 -12.36 8.59 -5.34
C MET A 17 -11.56 9.87 -5.05
N PHE A 18 -10.52 9.74 -4.24
CA PHE A 18 -9.56 10.81 -3.95
C PHE A 18 -8.18 10.43 -4.45
N GLU A 19 -7.55 11.31 -5.22
CA GLU A 19 -6.21 11.10 -5.74
C GLU A 19 -5.21 12.13 -5.18
N GLU A 20 -4.00 11.68 -4.85
CA GLU A 20 -2.91 12.53 -4.38
C GLU A 20 -1.56 12.01 -4.89
N LYS A 21 -0.65 12.92 -5.26
CA LYS A 21 0.75 12.56 -5.56
C LYS A 21 1.61 12.67 -4.30
N TYR A 22 2.39 11.65 -4.00
CA TYR A 22 3.23 11.58 -2.80
C TYR A 22 4.58 10.91 -3.09
N HIS A 23 5.70 11.65 -2.98
CA HIS A 23 7.06 11.14 -3.23
C HIS A 23 7.22 10.29 -4.50
N GLY A 24 6.59 10.72 -5.59
CA GLY A 24 6.61 10.00 -6.86
C GLY A 24 5.55 8.91 -6.99
N TRP A 25 4.81 8.57 -5.95
CA TRP A 25 3.64 7.69 -6.00
C TRP A 25 2.36 8.46 -6.32
N LEU A 26 1.42 7.79 -6.99
CA LEU A 26 0.03 8.19 -7.08
C LEU A 26 -0.76 7.37 -6.05
N ILE A 27 -1.36 8.04 -5.08
CA ILE A 27 -2.22 7.44 -4.07
C ILE A 27 -3.66 7.68 -4.46
N GLU A 28 -4.41 6.59 -4.60
CA GLU A 28 -5.86 6.58 -4.80
C GLU A 28 -6.52 6.07 -3.52
N ILE A 29 -7.52 6.80 -3.02
CA ILE A 29 -8.35 6.36 -1.90
C ILE A 29 -9.77 6.21 -2.41
N LEU A 30 -10.34 5.03 -2.23
CA LEU A 30 -11.68 4.67 -2.64
C LEU A 30 -12.55 4.53 -1.41
N THR A 31 -13.79 5.00 -1.50
CA THR A 31 -14.81 4.68 -0.50
C THR A 31 -15.31 3.26 -0.74
N ASP A 32 -15.45 2.48 0.34
CA ASP A 32 -16.06 1.16 0.34
C ASP A 32 -17.23 1.15 1.35
N ALA A 33 -18.10 0.14 1.29
CA ALA A 33 -19.25 0.00 2.19
C ALA A 33 -18.84 -0.02 3.67
N GLU A 34 -17.63 -0.49 3.97
CA GLU A 34 -17.10 -0.64 5.32
C GLU A 34 -16.09 0.46 5.72
N GLY A 35 -15.82 1.43 4.84
CA GLY A 35 -14.88 2.52 5.11
C GLY A 35 -14.13 3.00 3.88
N TYR A 36 -12.80 3.01 3.97
CA TYR A 36 -11.91 3.50 2.92
C TYR A 36 -10.81 2.48 2.66
N ILE A 37 -10.52 2.24 1.39
CA ILE A 37 -9.37 1.46 0.93
C ILE A 37 -8.44 2.37 0.13
N PHE A 38 -7.18 1.99 -0.02
CA PHE A 38 -6.24 2.74 -0.85
C PHE A 38 -5.50 1.84 -1.83
N ASN A 39 -5.07 2.44 -2.93
CA ASN A 39 -4.07 1.89 -3.84
C ASN A 39 -2.95 2.92 -4.01
N CYS A 40 -1.69 2.50 -3.93
CA CYS A 40 -0.55 3.32 -4.29
C CYS A 40 0.07 2.77 -5.57
N TRP A 41 0.31 3.65 -6.53
CA TRP A 41 0.85 3.33 -7.84
C TRP A 41 2.17 4.05 -8.03
N LEU A 42 3.18 3.36 -8.56
CA LEU A 42 4.33 4.08 -9.10
C LEU A 42 4.06 4.41 -10.58
N PRO A 43 4.06 5.69 -10.98
CA PRO A 43 3.87 6.10 -12.37
C PRO A 43 4.85 5.38 -13.30
N GLY A 44 4.32 4.78 -14.37
CA GLY A 44 5.11 4.03 -15.36
C GLY A 44 5.37 2.57 -15.00
N CYS A 45 5.14 2.16 -13.75
CA CYS A 45 5.14 0.76 -13.35
C CYS A 45 3.69 0.26 -13.23
N ARG A 46 3.39 -0.93 -13.74
CA ARG A 46 2.09 -1.61 -13.51
C ARG A 46 1.97 -2.20 -12.09
N LEU A 47 2.69 -1.64 -11.12
CA LEU A 47 2.68 -2.12 -9.74
C LEU A 47 1.71 -1.25 -8.93
N ALA A 48 0.59 -1.86 -8.53
CA ALA A 48 -0.27 -1.34 -7.48
C ALA A 48 0.15 -1.97 -6.16
N VAL A 49 0.30 -1.18 -5.11
CA VAL A 49 0.42 -1.67 -3.74
C VAL A 49 -0.74 -1.15 -2.92
N SER A 50 -1.44 -2.05 -2.27
CA SER A 50 -2.47 -1.76 -1.28
C SER A 50 -2.24 -2.65 -0.06
N ASP A 51 -2.98 -2.40 1.00
CA ASP A 51 -3.25 -3.43 2.01
C ASP A 51 -4.73 -3.82 1.92
N ARG A 52 -5.05 -5.04 2.35
CA ARG A 52 -6.43 -5.57 2.27
C ARG A 52 -7.29 -5.08 3.44
N GLN A 53 -6.98 -3.90 3.97
CA GLN A 53 -7.58 -3.38 5.19
C GLN A 53 -8.54 -2.25 4.87
N ASN A 54 -9.71 -2.30 5.52
CA ASN A 54 -10.68 -1.22 5.51
C ASN A 54 -10.35 -0.22 6.63
N TYR A 55 -10.20 1.05 6.26
CA TYR A 55 -9.91 2.13 7.19
C TYR A 55 -11.19 2.90 7.52
N PRO A 56 -11.45 3.23 8.80
CA PRO A 56 -12.69 3.88 9.20
C PRO A 56 -12.78 5.34 8.74
N THR A 57 -11.65 5.99 8.45
CA THR A 57 -11.59 7.39 8.03
C THR A 57 -10.68 7.61 6.83
N LEU A 58 -10.98 8.61 6.01
CA LEU A 58 -10.13 9.08 4.91
C LEU A 58 -8.70 9.41 5.41
N PHE A 59 -8.59 10.03 6.60
CA PHE A 59 -7.31 10.38 7.19
C PHE A 59 -6.46 9.15 7.53
N SER A 60 -7.07 8.12 8.12
CA SER A 60 -6.38 6.85 8.42
C SER A 60 -5.95 6.14 7.14
N ALA A 61 -6.81 6.07 6.12
CA ALA A 61 -6.47 5.47 4.83
C ALA A 61 -5.30 6.19 4.17
N ARG A 62 -5.33 7.54 4.15
CA ARG A 62 -4.24 8.36 3.58
C ARG A 62 -2.93 8.14 4.32
N THR A 63 -2.97 8.08 5.66
CA THR A 63 -1.76 7.87 6.47
C THR A 63 -1.17 6.49 6.20
N ALA A 64 -2.00 5.45 6.11
CA ALA A 64 -1.55 4.11 5.77
C ALA A 64 -0.99 4.03 4.35
N ALA A 65 -1.64 4.65 3.38
CA ALA A 65 -1.18 4.73 2.00
C ALA A 65 0.22 5.34 1.88
N LYS A 66 0.46 6.45 2.59
CA LYS A 66 1.77 7.11 2.62
C LYS A 66 2.84 6.22 3.24
N ARG A 67 2.56 5.61 4.39
CA ARG A 67 3.49 4.64 5.03
C ARG A 67 3.79 3.45 4.11
N ARG A 68 2.78 2.96 3.38
CA ARG A 68 2.95 1.86 2.43
C ARG A 68 3.83 2.26 1.26
N ALA A 69 3.60 3.45 0.70
CA ALA A 69 4.43 4.02 -0.37
C ALA A 69 5.89 4.20 0.09
N ASP A 70 6.12 4.71 1.31
CA ASP A 70 7.48 4.85 1.87
C ASP A 70 8.16 3.49 1.99
N ARG A 71 7.47 2.49 2.56
CA ARG A 71 8.02 1.14 2.74
C ARG A 71 8.39 0.48 1.40
N GLU A 72 7.51 0.57 0.41
CA GLU A 72 7.81 0.01 -0.92
C GLU A 72 8.91 0.79 -1.65
N SER A 73 9.02 2.10 -1.43
CA SER A 73 10.15 2.90 -1.93
C SER A 73 11.48 2.43 -1.36
N VAL A 74 11.54 2.23 -0.04
CA VAL A 74 12.75 1.74 0.62
C VAL A 74 13.08 0.33 0.13
N LYS A 75 12.08 -0.55 0.02
CA LYS A 75 12.27 -1.90 -0.53
C LYS A 75 12.87 -1.88 -1.93
N TRP A 76 12.33 -1.05 -2.81
CA TRP A 76 12.85 -0.91 -4.17
C TRP A 76 14.25 -0.29 -4.21
N ALA A 77 14.51 0.75 -3.42
CA ALA A 77 15.83 1.35 -3.33
C ALA A 77 16.86 0.30 -2.88
N LEU A 78 16.55 -0.48 -1.84
CA LEU A 78 17.44 -1.54 -1.35
C LEU A 78 17.63 -2.67 -2.38
N GLN A 79 16.58 -3.10 -3.07
CA GLN A 79 16.69 -4.09 -4.15
C GLN A 79 17.56 -3.57 -5.30
N HIS A 80 17.40 -2.31 -5.69
CA HIS A 80 18.16 -1.70 -6.77
C HIS A 80 19.63 -1.51 -6.37
N CYS A 81 19.88 -1.09 -5.13
CA CYS A 81 21.19 -1.10 -4.49
C CYS A 81 21.80 -2.49 -4.62
N TYR A 82 21.16 -3.53 -4.06
CA TYR A 82 21.64 -4.92 -4.12
C TYR A 82 21.97 -5.39 -5.55
N GLN A 83 21.09 -5.10 -6.52
CA GLN A 83 21.31 -5.47 -7.92
C GLN A 83 22.52 -4.76 -8.54
N THR A 84 22.65 -3.45 -8.31
CA THR A 84 23.79 -2.64 -8.76
C THR A 84 25.08 -3.13 -8.10
N TYR A 85 25.02 -3.52 -6.83
CA TYR A 85 26.18 -4.04 -6.08
C TYR A 85 26.60 -5.44 -6.53
N ARG A 86 25.66 -6.34 -6.86
CA ARG A 86 25.99 -7.63 -7.49
C ARG A 86 26.79 -7.44 -8.79
N GLN A 87 26.66 -6.29 -9.43
CA GLN A 87 27.37 -5.92 -10.65
C GLN A 87 28.71 -5.20 -10.38
N GLY A 88 29.03 -4.80 -9.13
CA GLY A 88 30.25 -4.05 -8.82
C GLY A 88 30.66 -4.02 -7.33
N ASN A 89 31.56 -4.93 -6.95
CA ASN A 89 32.61 -4.80 -5.91
C ASN A 89 32.27 -4.25 -4.51
N LEU A 90 31.22 -4.73 -3.83
CA LEU A 90 31.18 -4.61 -2.35
C LEU A 90 32.00 -5.73 -1.70
N ASN A 91 32.62 -5.44 -0.56
CA ASN A 91 33.23 -6.47 0.26
C ASN A 91 32.15 -7.23 1.07
N SER A 92 32.52 -8.38 1.65
CA SER A 92 31.55 -9.27 2.33
C SER A 92 30.83 -8.63 3.53
N GLU A 93 31.42 -7.64 4.20
CA GLU A 93 30.86 -7.00 5.40
C GLU A 93 29.77 -5.99 5.04
N GLU A 94 30.01 -5.20 3.98
CA GLU A 94 29.02 -4.26 3.44
C GLU A 94 27.81 -5.03 2.87
N PHE A 95 28.06 -6.20 2.27
CA PHE A 95 27.01 -7.09 1.80
C PHE A 95 26.13 -7.61 2.95
N GLN A 96 26.73 -8.10 4.03
CA GLN A 96 25.99 -8.59 5.20
C GLN A 96 25.18 -7.47 5.86
N THR A 97 25.76 -6.28 6.00
CA THR A 97 25.06 -5.12 6.57
C THR A 97 23.86 -4.73 5.72
N LEU A 98 23.99 -4.73 4.39
CA LEU A 98 22.89 -4.44 3.49
C LEU A 98 21.82 -5.54 3.53
N GLU A 99 22.22 -6.81 3.57
CA GLU A 99 21.30 -7.95 3.68
C GLU A 99 20.52 -7.92 5.00
N GLU A 100 21.16 -7.57 6.12
CA GLU A 100 20.49 -7.37 7.41
C GLU A 100 19.49 -6.22 7.36
N LEU A 101 19.85 -5.06 6.79
CA LEU A 101 18.94 -3.93 6.63
C LEU A 101 17.73 -4.29 5.75
N ILE A 102 17.96 -5.05 4.68
CA ILE A 102 16.90 -5.60 3.83
C ILE A 102 16.00 -6.52 4.67
N ASN A 103 16.56 -7.49 5.38
CA ASN A 103 15.80 -8.44 6.19
C ASN A 103 14.99 -7.71 7.27
N GLN A 104 15.58 -6.78 8.00
CA GLN A 104 14.90 -6.00 9.05
C GLN A 104 13.80 -5.08 8.50
N THR A 105 13.98 -4.53 7.30
CA THR A 105 12.99 -3.63 6.69
C THR A 105 11.86 -4.40 5.99
N LEU A 106 12.15 -5.58 5.44
CA LEU A 106 11.21 -6.38 4.67
C LEU A 106 10.47 -7.43 5.50
N LEU A 107 11.07 -7.99 6.55
CA LEU A 107 10.52 -9.10 7.35
C LEU A 107 9.68 -8.75 8.60
N PRO A 108 9.42 -7.50 9.04
CA PRO A 108 8.73 -7.28 10.32
C PRO A 108 7.25 -7.74 10.35
N ASN A 109 6.75 -8.39 9.29
CA ASN A 109 5.39 -8.95 9.22
C ASN A 109 5.33 -10.50 9.37
N LEU A 110 6.45 -11.21 9.55
CA LEU A 110 6.40 -12.66 9.80
C LEU A 110 6.15 -13.00 11.27
N GLU A 111 6.71 -12.23 12.20
CA GLU A 111 6.56 -12.49 13.65
C GLU A 111 5.26 -11.90 14.21
N ALA A 112 4.80 -10.74 13.72
CA ALA A 112 3.53 -10.14 14.14
C ALA A 112 2.28 -10.96 13.74
N ASN A 113 2.39 -11.87 12.76
CA ASN A 113 1.31 -12.79 12.38
C ASN A 113 1.29 -14.10 13.18
N LEU A 114 2.36 -14.41 13.92
CA LEU A 114 2.44 -15.61 14.76
C LEU A 114 1.90 -15.34 16.18
N GLU A 115 2.03 -14.12 16.70
CA GLU A 115 1.50 -13.77 18.02
C GLU A 115 0.00 -13.42 18.04
N GLN A 116 -0.63 -13.18 16.89
CA GLN A 116 -2.09 -12.98 16.79
C GLN A 116 -2.88 -14.30 16.56
N ARG A 117 -2.19 -15.45 16.61
CA ARG A 117 -2.77 -16.79 16.43
C ARG A 117 -2.69 -17.69 17.68
N VAL A 118 -2.38 -17.11 18.85
CA VAL A 118 -2.44 -17.80 20.15
C VAL A 118 -3.59 -17.25 20.98
#